data_AF-A0A7J7LM98-F1
#
_entry.id   AF-A0A7J7LM98-F1
#
_cell.length_a   1.000
_cell.length_b   1.000
_cell.length_c   1.000
_cell.angle_alpha   90.00
_cell.angle_beta   90.00
_cell.angle_gamma   90.00
#
_symmetry.space_group_name_H-M   'P 1'
#
loop_
_entity.id
_entity.type
_entity.pdbx_description
1 polymer ?
#
loop_
_entity_poly.entity_id
_entity_poly.type
_entity_poly.pdbx_seq_one_letter_code
_entity_poly.pdbx_strand_id
1 'polypeptide(L)'
;MKSVEEIKKFAEAVNIPRGSIVLTTGSLTTVYTDVVDRMHKGNLTVYVSVLRNEHTTIAFDFFSDPIMEIASYVSDIGVDGVITEYRATASAYMRSPCSDPNADLPYAILPAEPGSLVNLVPQEALPPTDAPAPALVAADIIDPPLPAATIAASTSAAVPVRVPTKSGAPRNVANEGICLIALVVLSFLSLGYYY
;
A
#
# COMPACT_ATOMS: atom_id res chain seq x y z
N MET A 1 2.42 -26.28 2.82
CA MET A 1 0.97 -26.21 3.01
C MET A 1 0.64 -26.00 4.47
N LYS A 2 1.11 -26.85 5.41
CA LYS A 2 0.76 -26.80 6.85
C LYS A 2 0.57 -25.40 7.47
N SER A 3 1.45 -24.44 7.20
CA SER A 3 1.33 -23.07 7.73
C SER A 3 0.12 -22.27 7.22
N VAL A 4 -0.24 -22.39 5.94
CA VAL A 4 -1.38 -21.68 5.34
C VAL A 4 -2.69 -22.25 5.90
N GLU A 5 -2.78 -23.57 6.06
CA GLU A 5 -3.96 -24.20 6.65
C GLU A 5 -4.16 -23.82 8.12
N GLU A 6 -3.07 -23.61 8.88
CA GLU A 6 -3.17 -23.08 10.25
C GLU A 6 -3.68 -21.63 10.27
N ILE A 7 -3.16 -20.75 9.39
CA ILE A 7 -3.63 -19.36 9.28
C ILE A 7 -5.14 -19.35 8.96
N LYS A 8 -5.58 -20.20 8.04
CA LYS A 8 -6.98 -20.26 7.60
C LYS A 8 -7.97 -20.63 8.72
N LYS A 9 -7.53 -21.27 9.81
CA LYS A 9 -8.40 -21.55 10.97
C LYS A 9 -8.85 -20.30 11.71
N PHE A 10 -8.09 -19.21 11.59
CA PHE A 10 -8.26 -18.00 12.39
C PHE A 10 -8.43 -16.73 11.57
N ALA A 11 -8.20 -16.78 10.26
CA ALA A 11 -8.27 -15.63 9.37
C ALA A 11 -8.84 -15.97 7.99
N GLU A 12 -9.58 -15.02 7.43
CA GLU A 12 -10.10 -15.06 6.07
C GLU A 12 -9.25 -14.20 5.12
N ALA A 13 -8.52 -13.22 5.67
CA ALA A 13 -7.65 -12.34 4.91
C ALA A 13 -6.32 -12.13 5.62
N VAL A 14 -5.28 -11.89 4.84
CA VAL A 14 -3.92 -11.62 5.32
C VAL A 14 -3.40 -10.32 4.73
N ASN A 15 -2.65 -9.58 5.53
CA ASN A 15 -1.89 -8.42 5.08
C ASN A 15 -0.41 -8.78 5.01
N ILE A 16 0.19 -8.65 3.83
CA ILE A 16 1.55 -9.09 3.55
C ILE A 16 2.42 -7.86 3.23
N PRO A 17 3.59 -7.71 3.89
CA PRO A 17 4.54 -6.68 3.53
C PRO A 17 4.98 -6.82 2.06
N ARG A 18 5.06 -5.71 1.33
CA ARG A 18 5.43 -5.67 -0.09
C ARG A 18 6.78 -6.36 -0.36
N GLY A 19 7.73 -6.21 0.56
CA GLY A 19 9.05 -6.84 0.48
C GLY A 19 9.05 -8.36 0.72
N SER A 20 7.93 -8.94 1.15
CA SER A 20 7.74 -10.40 1.21
C SER A 20 7.15 -10.96 -0.09
N ILE A 21 6.63 -10.09 -0.97
CA ILE A 21 6.06 -10.45 -2.26
C ILE A 21 7.06 -10.16 -3.37
N VAL A 22 7.60 -8.95 -3.41
CA VAL A 22 8.61 -8.54 -4.39
C VAL A 22 9.94 -8.39 -3.67
N LEU A 23 10.88 -9.27 -3.99
CA LEU A 23 12.24 -9.19 -3.47
C LEU A 23 13.01 -8.13 -4.26
N THR A 24 13.80 -7.33 -3.54
CA THR A 24 14.60 -6.26 -4.13
C THR A 24 16.04 -6.31 -3.64
N THR A 25 16.97 -6.00 -4.53
CA THR A 25 18.41 -5.93 -4.26
C THR A 25 18.92 -4.63 -4.86
N GLY A 26 19.42 -3.71 -4.05
CA GLY A 26 19.90 -2.40 -4.53
C GLY A 26 18.81 -1.55 -5.20
N SER A 27 17.55 -1.67 -4.76
CA SER A 27 16.37 -1.04 -5.37
C SER A 27 15.97 -1.59 -6.75
N LEU A 28 16.55 -2.71 -7.18
CA LEU A 28 16.12 -3.46 -8.36
C LEU A 28 15.27 -4.65 -7.90
N THR A 29 14.15 -4.91 -8.57
CA THR A 29 13.37 -6.12 -8.33
C THR A 29 14.14 -7.33 -8.83
N THR A 30 14.06 -8.45 -8.11
CA THR A 30 14.76 -9.69 -8.50
C THR A 30 13.79 -10.81 -8.79
N VAL A 31 12.88 -11.09 -7.85
CA VAL A 31 11.93 -12.21 -7.92
C VAL A 31 10.61 -11.80 -7.30
N TYR A 32 9.52 -12.23 -7.92
CA TYR A 32 8.20 -12.28 -7.29
C TYR A 32 8.05 -13.62 -6.58
N THR A 33 7.74 -13.59 -5.30
CA THR A 33 7.57 -14.80 -4.50
C THR A 33 6.22 -15.46 -4.77
N ASP A 34 6.13 -16.76 -4.50
CA ASP A 34 4.88 -17.53 -4.64
C ASP A 34 3.91 -17.35 -3.46
N VAL A 35 4.15 -16.35 -2.59
CA VAL A 35 3.40 -16.19 -1.34
C VAL A 35 1.92 -15.91 -1.62
N VAL A 36 1.62 -15.05 -2.60
CA VAL A 36 0.24 -14.69 -2.95
C VAL A 36 -0.52 -15.92 -3.45
N ASP A 37 0.04 -16.65 -4.42
CA ASP A 37 -0.52 -17.90 -4.92
C ASP A 37 -0.77 -18.94 -3.82
N ARG A 38 0.16 -19.07 -2.87
CA ARG A 38 0.01 -19.99 -1.74
C ARG A 38 -1.14 -19.59 -0.82
N MET A 39 -1.35 -18.30 -0.59
CA MET A 39 -2.47 -17.81 0.22
C MET A 39 -3.81 -17.99 -0.50
N HIS A 40 -3.87 -17.71 -1.80
CA HIS A 40 -5.07 -17.96 -2.61
C HIS A 40 -5.43 -19.44 -2.67
N LYS A 41 -4.45 -20.35 -2.81
CA LYS A 41 -4.68 -21.81 -2.69
C LYS A 41 -5.28 -22.21 -1.34
N GLY A 42 -4.98 -21.46 -0.29
CA GLY A 42 -5.57 -21.60 1.04
C GLY A 42 -6.94 -20.91 1.22
N ASN A 43 -7.51 -20.34 0.15
CA ASN A 43 -8.74 -19.54 0.18
C ASN A 43 -8.65 -18.34 1.16
N LEU A 44 -7.50 -17.67 1.16
CA LEU A 44 -7.26 -16.43 1.90
C LEU A 44 -7.24 -15.25 0.94
N THR A 45 -7.90 -14.15 1.31
CA THR A 45 -7.79 -12.87 0.61
C THR A 45 -6.48 -12.18 0.97
N VAL A 46 -5.74 -11.68 -0.01
CA VAL A 46 -4.41 -11.11 0.18
C VAL A 46 -4.43 -9.60 -0.03
N TYR A 47 -4.05 -8.86 1.00
CA TYR A 47 -3.76 -7.43 0.92
C TYR A 47 -2.25 -7.20 0.99
N VAL A 48 -1.74 -6.25 0.20
CA VAL A 48 -0.33 -5.83 0.28
C VAL A 48 -0.19 -4.52 1.06
N SER A 49 0.85 -4.41 1.88
CA SER A 49 1.20 -3.18 2.60
C SER A 49 2.71 -2.98 2.77
N VAL A 50 3.20 -1.80 3.12
CA VAL A 50 2.56 -0.50 2.90
C VAL A 50 3.12 0.01 1.58
N LEU A 51 2.24 0.25 0.61
CA LEU A 51 2.64 0.92 -0.62
C LEU A 51 2.78 2.43 -0.35
N ARG A 52 3.80 3.05 -0.93
CA ARG A 52 4.11 4.46 -0.69
C ARG A 52 4.41 5.21 -1.97
N ASN A 53 4.25 6.53 -1.94
CA ASN A 53 4.47 7.39 -3.09
C ASN A 53 5.90 7.91 -3.21
N GLU A 54 6.74 7.78 -2.18
CA GLU A 54 8.07 8.38 -2.26
C GLU A 54 8.96 7.58 -3.22
N HIS A 55 9.43 8.24 -4.26
CA HIS A 55 10.25 7.66 -5.33
C HIS A 55 11.42 6.80 -4.82
N THR A 56 12.11 7.23 -3.76
CA THR A 56 13.25 6.50 -3.18
C THR A 56 12.88 5.20 -2.48
N THR A 57 11.58 4.97 -2.24
CA THR A 57 11.08 3.73 -1.63
C THR A 57 10.59 2.74 -2.67
N ILE A 58 10.44 3.15 -3.93
CA ILE A 58 9.87 2.33 -5.00
C ILE A 58 11.01 1.79 -5.86
N ALA A 59 11.02 0.49 -6.11
CA ALA A 59 12.04 -0.15 -6.94
C ALA A 59 12.07 0.46 -8.35
N PHE A 60 13.27 0.48 -8.96
CA PHE A 60 13.49 1.11 -10.26
C PHE A 60 12.73 0.42 -11.40
N ASP A 61 12.44 -0.87 -11.28
CA ASP A 61 11.67 -1.62 -12.28
C ASP A 61 10.22 -1.13 -12.39
N PHE A 62 9.68 -0.50 -11.33
CA PHE A 62 8.41 0.22 -11.38
C PHE A 62 8.57 1.66 -11.91
N PHE A 63 9.71 2.00 -12.51
CA PHE A 63 10.11 3.37 -12.87
C PHE A 63 10.06 4.35 -11.69
N SER A 64 10.10 3.80 -10.47
CA SER A 64 9.83 4.50 -9.23
C SER A 64 8.55 5.36 -9.27
N ASP A 65 7.54 4.85 -9.98
CA ASP A 65 6.19 5.40 -10.10
C ASP A 65 5.23 4.56 -9.24
N PRO A 66 4.47 5.16 -8.30
CA PRO A 66 3.58 4.42 -7.43
C PRO A 66 2.37 3.83 -8.13
N ILE A 67 1.90 4.41 -9.24
CA ILE A 67 0.83 3.84 -10.06
C ILE A 67 1.34 2.57 -10.74
N MET A 68 2.59 2.57 -11.23
CA MET A 68 3.21 1.38 -11.80
C MET A 68 3.39 0.25 -10.78
N GLU A 69 3.83 0.60 -9.57
CA GLU A 69 3.95 -0.37 -8.46
C GLU A 69 2.57 -0.98 -8.16
N ILE A 70 1.55 -0.16 -7.94
CA ILE A 70 0.18 -0.62 -7.67
C ILE A 70 -0.33 -1.51 -8.81
N ALA A 71 -0.14 -1.10 -10.07
CA ALA A 71 -0.58 -1.88 -11.22
C ALA A 71 0.04 -3.26 -11.23
N SER A 72 1.36 -3.36 -11.01
CA SER A 72 2.06 -4.63 -10.96
C SER A 72 1.54 -5.56 -9.86
N TYR A 73 1.26 -5.01 -8.67
CA TYR A 73 0.65 -5.78 -7.57
C TYR A 73 -0.76 -6.28 -7.91
N VAL A 74 -1.57 -5.46 -8.58
CA VAL A 74 -2.98 -5.76 -8.84
C VAL A 74 -3.15 -6.70 -10.03
N SER A 75 -2.46 -6.48 -11.15
CA SER A 75 -2.75 -7.20 -12.40
C SER A 75 -1.85 -8.40 -12.67
N ASP A 76 -0.58 -8.38 -12.26
CA ASP A 76 0.34 -9.52 -12.48
C ASP A 76 0.46 -10.40 -11.24
N ILE A 77 0.83 -9.79 -10.11
CA ILE A 77 0.93 -10.50 -8.82
C ILE A 77 -0.46 -10.94 -8.31
N GLY A 78 -1.52 -10.20 -8.69
CA GLY A 78 -2.90 -10.59 -8.42
C GLY A 78 -3.37 -10.40 -6.98
N VAL A 79 -2.85 -9.40 -6.25
CA VAL A 79 -3.34 -9.14 -4.88
C VAL A 79 -4.80 -8.66 -4.89
N ASP A 80 -5.57 -9.04 -3.88
CA ASP A 80 -6.99 -8.67 -3.79
C ASP A 80 -7.20 -7.21 -3.34
N GLY A 81 -6.18 -6.60 -2.74
CA GLY A 81 -6.26 -5.20 -2.33
C GLY A 81 -4.93 -4.61 -1.90
N VAL A 82 -4.89 -3.28 -1.85
CA VAL A 82 -3.71 -2.50 -1.46
C VAL A 82 -4.00 -1.68 -0.21
N ILE A 83 -3.03 -1.62 0.69
CA ILE A 83 -3.08 -0.80 1.90
C ILE A 83 -2.00 0.29 1.78
N THR A 84 -2.45 1.53 1.78
CA THR A 84 -1.60 2.72 1.67
C THR A 84 -2.20 3.91 2.40
N GLU A 85 -1.32 4.77 2.92
CA GLU A 85 -1.70 6.09 3.44
C GLU A 85 -1.97 7.09 2.30
N TYR A 86 -1.50 6.78 1.08
CA TYR A 86 -1.63 7.59 -0.13
C TYR A 86 -2.90 7.26 -0.92
N ARG A 87 -4.06 7.41 -0.27
CA ARG A 87 -5.36 7.01 -0.82
C ARG A 87 -5.69 7.61 -2.18
N ALA A 88 -5.25 8.85 -2.45
CA ALA A 88 -5.50 9.51 -3.72
C ALA A 88 -4.85 8.75 -4.90
N THR A 89 -3.64 8.24 -4.72
CA THR A 89 -2.90 7.49 -5.74
C THR A 89 -3.54 6.14 -6.02
N ALA A 90 -3.83 5.35 -4.97
CA ALA A 90 -4.55 4.10 -5.12
C ALA A 90 -5.92 4.30 -5.76
N SER A 91 -6.67 5.33 -5.32
CA SER A 91 -7.98 5.64 -5.92
C SER A 91 -7.88 6.09 -7.37
N ALA A 92 -6.80 6.77 -7.78
CA ALA A 92 -6.61 7.18 -9.17
C ALA A 92 -6.42 5.96 -10.08
N TYR A 93 -5.57 5.01 -9.67
CA TYR A 93 -5.39 3.76 -10.39
C TYR A 93 -6.69 2.93 -10.45
N MET A 94 -7.30 2.64 -9.29
CA MET A 94 -8.48 1.77 -9.17
C MET A 94 -9.74 2.32 -9.85
N ARG A 95 -9.80 3.62 -10.15
CA ARG A 95 -10.89 4.24 -10.92
C ARG A 95 -10.55 4.39 -12.40
N SER A 96 -9.31 4.13 -12.78
CA SER A 96 -8.89 4.17 -14.18
C SER A 96 -9.29 2.86 -14.88
N PRO A 97 -9.54 2.89 -16.21
CA PRO A 97 -9.76 1.68 -16.99
C PRO A 97 -8.60 0.67 -16.87
N CYS A 98 -7.38 1.14 -16.63
CA CYS A 98 -6.19 0.29 -16.51
C CYS A 98 -6.21 -0.66 -15.30
N SER A 99 -7.14 -0.47 -14.36
CA SER A 99 -7.30 -1.38 -13.21
C SER A 99 -8.07 -2.66 -13.53
N ASP A 100 -8.79 -2.71 -14.67
CA ASP A 100 -9.44 -3.93 -15.14
C ASP A 100 -8.46 -4.71 -16.05
N PRO A 101 -7.94 -5.87 -15.61
CA PRO A 101 -7.01 -6.66 -16.41
C PRO A 101 -7.64 -7.25 -17.67
N ASN A 102 -8.97 -7.25 -17.79
CA ASN A 102 -9.69 -7.78 -18.94
C ASN A 102 -10.14 -6.69 -19.93
N ALA A 103 -9.87 -5.42 -19.64
CA ALA A 103 -10.26 -4.33 -20.51
C ALA A 103 -9.38 -4.30 -21.76
N ASP A 104 -10.00 -4.29 -22.95
CA ASP A 104 -9.31 -4.11 -24.23
C ASP A 104 -8.97 -2.62 -24.42
N LEU A 105 -7.79 -2.23 -23.94
CA LEU A 105 -7.34 -0.84 -23.94
C LEU A 105 -6.10 -0.68 -24.84
N PRO A 106 -6.07 0.36 -25.71
CA PRO A 106 -4.89 0.65 -26.51
C PRO A 106 -3.72 1.23 -25.70
N TYR A 107 -3.93 1.54 -24.42
CA TYR A 107 -2.95 2.10 -23.48
C TYR A 107 -3.07 1.43 -22.11
N ALA A 108 -2.67 0.16 -22.01
CA ALA A 108 -2.61 -0.52 -20.73
C ALA A 108 -1.33 -0.16 -19.95
N ILE A 109 -1.44 -0.14 -18.62
CA ILE A 109 -0.27 -0.10 -17.75
C ILE A 109 0.28 -1.52 -17.70
N LEU A 110 1.46 -1.74 -18.28
CA LEU A 110 2.10 -3.05 -18.31
C LEU A 110 2.84 -3.28 -16.99
N PRO A 111 2.54 -4.37 -16.26
CA PRO A 111 3.25 -4.72 -15.03
C PRO A 111 4.75 -4.81 -15.24
N ALA A 112 5.52 -4.43 -14.21
CA ALA A 112 6.96 -4.60 -14.24
C ALA A 112 7.30 -6.10 -14.21
N GLU A 113 8.22 -6.53 -15.06
CA GLU A 113 8.74 -7.90 -15.00
C GLU A 113 9.90 -7.94 -13.99
N PRO A 114 9.87 -8.86 -13.00
CA PRO A 114 10.92 -8.95 -12.00
C PRO A 114 12.28 -9.26 -12.64
N GLY A 115 13.32 -8.53 -12.24
CA GLY A 115 14.68 -8.77 -12.73
C GLY A 115 14.98 -8.17 -14.11
N SER A 116 14.01 -7.52 -14.76
CA SER A 116 14.19 -6.93 -16.09
C SER A 116 15.33 -5.90 -16.13
N LEU A 117 15.50 -5.11 -15.07
CA LEU A 117 16.59 -4.13 -14.99
C LEU A 117 17.92 -4.72 -14.50
N VAL A 118 17.90 -5.85 -13.79
CA VAL A 118 19.13 -6.47 -13.25
C VAL A 118 20.12 -6.80 -14.36
N ASN A 119 19.63 -7.28 -15.51
CA ASN A 119 20.46 -7.62 -16.67
C ASN A 119 21.03 -6.41 -17.41
N LEU A 120 20.52 -5.20 -17.14
CA LEU A 120 20.97 -3.96 -17.77
C LEU A 120 22.02 -3.21 -16.94
N VAL A 121 22.17 -3.58 -15.67
CA VAL A 121 23.11 -2.94 -14.75
C VAL A 121 24.47 -3.66 -14.83
N PRO A 122 25.59 -2.91 -14.95
CA PRO A 122 26.92 -3.51 -14.89
C PRO A 122 27.11 -4.33 -13.62
N GLN A 123 27.73 -5.50 -13.72
CA GLN A 123 27.90 -6.42 -12.59
C GLN A 123 28.64 -5.77 -11.42
N GLU A 124 29.53 -4.82 -11.70
CA GLU A 124 30.31 -4.07 -10.70
C GLU A 124 29.48 -3.04 -9.93
N ALA A 125 28.32 -2.63 -10.46
CA ALA A 125 27.39 -1.71 -9.84
C ALA A 125 26.26 -2.43 -9.07
N LEU A 126 26.12 -3.74 -9.25
CA LEU A 126 25.20 -4.55 -8.46
C LEU A 126 25.74 -4.70 -7.03
N PRO A 127 24.88 -4.60 -6.00
CA PRO A 127 25.30 -4.92 -4.65
C PRO A 127 25.70 -6.41 -4.58
N PRO A 128 26.55 -6.79 -3.61
CA PRO A 128 26.90 -8.19 -3.41
C PRO A 128 25.63 -9.02 -3.18
N THR A 129 25.60 -10.22 -3.76
CA THR A 129 24.51 -11.16 -3.57
C THR A 129 24.42 -11.55 -2.09
N ASP A 130 23.29 -11.26 -1.46
CA ASP A 130 23.00 -11.68 -0.10
C ASP A 130 22.82 -13.21 -0.03
N ALA A 131 23.22 -13.81 1.08
CA ALA A 131 23.00 -15.24 1.31
C ALA A 131 21.48 -15.53 1.33
N PRO A 132 21.02 -16.64 0.72
CA PRO A 132 19.61 -17.03 0.78
C PRO A 132 19.15 -17.17 2.24
N ALA A 133 18.02 -16.53 2.57
CA ALA A 133 17.40 -16.70 3.87
C ALA A 133 17.01 -18.18 4.06
N PRO A 134 17.35 -18.83 5.19
CA PRO A 134 16.92 -20.19 5.47
C PRO A 134 15.39 -20.29 5.43
N ALA A 135 14.87 -21.33 4.76
CA ALA A 135 13.44 -21.58 4.73
C ALA A 135 12.95 -21.99 6.12
N LEU A 136 12.03 -21.23 6.69
CA LEU A 136 11.32 -21.58 7.93
C LEU A 136 10.47 -22.83 7.68
N VAL A 137 10.78 -23.94 8.37
CA VAL A 137 9.97 -25.16 8.31
C VAL A 137 9.09 -25.30 9.55
N ALA A 138 8.01 -26.07 9.44
CA ALA A 138 7.08 -26.26 10.56
C ALA A 138 7.73 -26.86 11.83
N ALA A 139 8.86 -27.55 11.68
CA ALA A 139 9.64 -28.07 12.81
C ALA A 139 10.37 -26.97 13.61
N ASP A 140 10.61 -25.81 13.00
CA ASP A 140 11.26 -24.65 13.64
C ASP A 140 10.27 -23.85 14.49
N ILE A 141 8.97 -24.11 14.35
CA ILE A 141 7.89 -23.44 15.09
C ILE A 141 7.67 -24.20 16.39
N ILE A 142 8.20 -23.66 17.49
CA ILE A 142 7.87 -24.10 18.85
C ILE A 142 6.67 -23.28 19.32
N ASP A 143 5.51 -23.92 19.48
CA ASP A 143 4.27 -23.25 19.91
C ASP A 143 3.98 -23.57 21.39
N PRO A 144 4.48 -22.77 22.35
CA PRO A 144 4.21 -22.97 23.76
C PRO A 144 2.72 -22.69 24.07
N PRO A 145 2.13 -23.35 25.08
CA PRO A 145 0.74 -23.11 25.45
C PRO A 145 0.52 -21.64 25.81
N LEU A 146 -0.55 -21.04 25.27
CA LEU A 146 -0.94 -19.67 25.60
C LEU A 146 -1.15 -19.56 27.13
N PRO A 147 -0.59 -18.53 27.79
CA PRO A 147 -0.80 -18.33 29.21
C PRO A 147 -2.31 -18.14 29.48
N ALA A 148 -2.78 -18.66 30.62
CA ALA A 148 -4.18 -18.52 31.00
C ALA A 148 -4.59 -17.04 31.05
N ALA A 149 -5.65 -16.69 30.32
CA ALA A 149 -6.22 -15.35 30.37
C ALA A 149 -6.78 -15.09 31.77
N THR A 150 -6.07 -14.29 32.58
CA THR A 150 -6.63 -13.77 33.82
C THR A 150 -7.63 -12.68 33.47
N ILE A 151 -8.91 -12.95 33.73
CA ILE A 151 -9.91 -11.89 33.80
C ILE A 151 -9.53 -11.05 35.02
N ALA A 152 -8.76 -9.98 34.81
CA ALA A 152 -8.62 -8.94 35.81
C ALA A 152 -10.02 -8.36 35.98
N ALA A 153 -10.71 -8.78 37.05
CA ALA A 153 -11.88 -8.09 37.54
C ALA A 153 -11.47 -6.62 37.66
N SER A 154 -11.99 -5.78 36.78
CA SER A 154 -11.79 -4.34 36.85
C SER A 154 -12.42 -3.92 38.17
N THR A 155 -11.62 -3.75 39.21
CA THR A 155 -12.03 -2.96 40.35
C THR A 155 -12.31 -1.58 39.78
N SER A 156 -13.60 -1.29 39.64
CA SER A 156 -14.11 0.02 39.26
C SER A 156 -13.70 1.02 40.34
N ALA A 157 -12.46 1.50 40.29
CA ALA A 157 -12.11 2.78 40.87
C ALA A 157 -12.86 3.83 40.03
N ALA A 158 -13.80 4.52 40.66
CA ALA A 158 -14.58 5.58 40.03
C ALA A 158 -13.63 6.61 39.38
N VAL A 159 -13.57 6.60 38.06
CA VAL A 159 -12.95 7.67 37.28
C VAL A 159 -13.86 8.89 37.43
N PRO A 160 -13.37 10.08 37.81
CA PRO A 160 -14.20 11.26 37.83
C PRO A 160 -14.72 11.51 36.42
N VAL A 161 -16.05 11.65 36.30
CA VAL A 161 -16.74 11.95 35.03
C VAL A 161 -16.13 13.24 34.46
N ARG A 162 -15.31 13.09 33.41
CA ARG A 162 -14.87 14.23 32.62
C ARG A 162 -16.01 14.58 31.67
N VAL A 163 -16.71 15.66 32.00
CA VAL A 163 -17.72 16.29 31.14
C VAL A 163 -17.07 16.58 29.77
N PRO A 164 -17.73 16.30 28.64
CA PRO A 164 -17.17 16.60 27.33
C PRO A 164 -17.04 18.13 27.18
N THR A 165 -15.81 18.63 27.22
CA THR A 165 -15.51 20.01 26.83
C THR A 165 -15.69 20.13 25.33
N LYS A 166 -16.52 21.07 24.88
CA LYS A 166 -16.73 21.39 23.47
C LYS A 166 -15.37 21.63 22.79
N SER A 167 -15.11 20.92 21.69
CA SER A 167 -14.00 21.21 20.79
C SER A 167 -14.07 22.66 20.33
N GLY A 168 -13.01 23.42 20.59
CA GLY A 168 -12.85 24.82 20.17
C GLY A 168 -12.26 24.96 18.76
N ALA A 169 -12.31 23.92 17.92
CA ALA A 169 -11.89 24.03 16.53
C ALA A 169 -12.85 25.00 15.79
N PRO A 170 -12.38 26.12 15.22
CA PRO A 170 -13.23 26.94 14.39
C PRO A 170 -13.67 26.12 13.18
N ARG A 171 -14.98 26.14 12.88
CA ARG A 171 -15.50 25.63 11.61
C ARG A 171 -14.80 26.40 10.49
N ASN A 172 -14.13 25.68 9.59
CA ASN A 172 -13.74 26.25 8.30
C ASN A 172 -15.03 26.55 7.52
N VAL A 173 -15.49 27.80 7.62
CA VAL A 173 -16.51 28.34 6.74
C VAL A 173 -15.77 28.77 5.49
N ALA A 174 -15.89 28.01 4.41
CA ALA A 174 -15.47 28.48 3.09
C ALA A 174 -16.30 29.74 2.78
N ASN A 175 -15.67 30.91 2.82
CA ASN A 175 -16.32 32.18 2.50
C ASN A 175 -16.25 32.41 0.99
N GLU A 176 -17.10 31.71 0.26
CA GLU A 176 -17.27 31.80 -1.21
C GLU A 176 -17.48 33.25 -1.71
N GLY A 177 -18.00 34.14 -0.86
CA GLY A 177 -18.31 35.53 -1.24
C GLY A 177 -17.09 36.43 -1.46
N ILE A 178 -15.97 36.19 -0.76
CA ILE A 178 -14.76 37.05 -0.90
C ILE A 178 -14.07 36.81 -2.26
N CYS A 179 -14.04 35.57 -2.75
CA CYS A 179 -13.47 35.26 -4.05
C CYS A 179 -14.24 35.93 -5.19
N LEU A 180 -15.57 35.98 -5.11
CA LEU A 180 -16.38 36.64 -6.14
C LEU A 180 -16.16 38.15 -6.17
N ILE A 181 -16.02 38.81 -5.01
CA ILE A 181 -15.73 40.25 -4.96
C ILE A 181 -14.33 40.55 -5.52
N ALA A 182 -13.33 39.70 -5.23
CA ALA A 182 -11.98 39.87 -5.77
C ALA A 182 -11.98 39.79 -7.31
N LEU A 183 -12.73 38.86 -7.90
CA LEU A 183 -12.86 38.73 -9.36
C LEU A 183 -13.59 39.92 -9.99
N VAL A 184 -14.60 40.47 -9.32
CA VAL A 184 -15.32 41.67 -9.79
C VAL A 184 -14.43 42.91 -9.73
N VAL A 185 -13.66 43.10 -8.65
CA VAL A 185 -12.73 44.24 -8.53
C VAL A 185 -11.60 44.15 -9.56
N LEU A 186 -11.06 42.95 -9.82
CA LEU A 186 -10.04 42.73 -10.86
C LEU A 186 -10.56 43.03 -12.27
N SER A 187 -11.83 42.73 -12.56
CA SER A 187 -12.43 43.02 -13.86
C SER A 187 -12.71 44.51 -14.05
N PHE A 188 -13.07 45.25 -12.99
CA PHE A 188 -13.18 46.71 -13.08
C PHE A 188 -11.81 47.40 -13.23
N LEU A 189 -10.77 46.89 -12.57
CA LEU A 189 -9.41 47.41 -12.74
C LEU A 189 -8.83 47.12 -14.13
N SER A 190 -9.15 45.97 -14.73
CA SER A 190 -8.70 45.65 -16.08
C SER A 190 -9.43 46.45 -17.16
N LEU A 191 -10.70 46.81 -16.96
CA LEU A 191 -11.41 47.74 -17.85
C LEU A 191 -10.92 49.19 -17.72
N GLY A 192 -10.52 49.62 -16.52
CA GLY A 192 -9.97 50.95 -16.28
C GLY A 192 -8.56 51.17 -16.87
N TYR A 193 -7.86 50.11 -17.28
CA TYR A 193 -6.56 50.17 -17.94
C TYR A 193 -6.63 50.23 -19.48
N TYR A 194 -7.85 50.12 -20.04
CA TYR A 194 -8.11 50.17 -21.49
C TYR A 194 -8.81 51.47 -21.93
N TYR A 195 -8.63 52.56 -21.18
CA TYR A 195 -9.00 53.92 -21.59
C TYR A 195 -7.93 54.93 -21.18
#